data_AF-A0A931MAH7-F1
#
_entry.id   AF-A0A931MAH7-F1
#
_cell.length_a   1.000
_cell.length_b   1.000
_cell.length_c   1.000
_cell.angle_alpha   90.00
_cell.angle_beta   90.00
_cell.angle_gamma   90.00
#
_symmetry.space_group_name_H-M   'P 1'
#
loop_
_entity.id
_entity.type
_entity.pdbx_description
1 polymer ?
#
loop_
_entity_poly.entity_id
_entity_poly.type
_entity_poly.pdbx_seq_one_letter_code
_entity_poly.pdbx_strand_id
1 'polypeptide(L)'
;MHSHSDYVPLHLHTEYSLLDGAIKINELVALASSYRMPALAITDHGNLFGAVEFYKKVSKAGIKPIIGCEVYIAPKSRFDKNSAENDEKSFHLILLAKDNAGYKNLVTLVTRAYTEGFYYKPRIDMDILEQYSGGLIGLSACLKGEIPYYLQRGMLDRAREKALVYKHVLGPDNFYLEIQANGLPEQIEVNKQLIELSRELHIGLVATNDSHYLKKSDAKAHEVLLCIQTGKTLKDLNRMKFSSDEFYFKSPSEMKEIFKNIPEAVKNTITIAERCNVEFKLGEILLPQYKAEGGEDPYLLLAKLAAAGLERKIGKDAPQLYRERLQTELNVIRKMGYASYFLIVWDFIRYARSNNIPVGPGRGSAAGSLVSYCLDITEIDPLKYGLLFERFLNPERISMPDIDVDFCQDRRGDVISYVSDKYGKEHVAQIITFGTMAAKAAIRDVGRAMDIPYAEVDKIAKLVPNQLKITIEEALRLEPQLKQAYDSD
;
A
#
# COMPACT_ATOMS: atom_id res chain seq x y z
N MET A 1 -28.24 19.09 11.87
CA MET A 1 -27.33 18.53 10.85
C MET A 1 -26.07 19.38 10.85
N HIS A 2 -24.92 18.83 11.20
CA HIS A 2 -23.66 19.58 11.10
C HIS A 2 -23.25 19.62 9.62
N SER A 3 -23.12 20.81 9.03
CA SER A 3 -22.73 20.94 7.62
C SER A 3 -21.26 20.55 7.45
N HIS A 4 -21.00 19.66 6.48
CA HIS A 4 -19.65 19.35 6.02
C HIS A 4 -19.05 20.55 5.27
N SER A 5 -17.73 20.56 5.09
CA SER A 5 -17.06 21.54 4.24
C SER A 5 -17.26 21.22 2.75
N ASP A 6 -17.40 22.23 1.90
CA ASP A 6 -17.60 22.06 0.45
C ASP A 6 -16.30 21.92 -0.36
N TYR A 7 -15.32 21.17 0.15
CA TYR A 7 -14.08 20.84 -0.56
C TYR A 7 -13.57 19.47 -0.13
N VAL A 8 -13.09 18.67 -1.10
CA VAL A 8 -12.40 17.40 -0.86
C VAL A 8 -11.05 17.40 -1.57
N PRO A 9 -9.95 17.12 -0.87
CA PRO A 9 -8.63 16.98 -1.49
C PRO A 9 -8.55 15.64 -2.23
N LEU A 10 -8.36 15.70 -3.55
CA LEU A 10 -8.32 14.55 -4.45
C LEU A 10 -6.91 14.18 -4.95
N HIS A 11 -5.90 15.00 -4.63
CA HIS A 11 -4.51 14.80 -5.02
C HIS A 11 -3.61 15.15 -3.82
N LEU A 12 -3.11 14.10 -3.17
CA LEU A 12 -2.20 14.19 -2.03
C LEU A 12 -1.35 12.92 -1.89
N HIS A 13 -0.16 13.12 -1.36
CA HIS A 13 0.86 12.09 -1.17
C HIS A 13 1.10 11.86 0.31
N THR A 14 0.88 10.63 0.73
CA THR A 14 1.12 10.17 2.10
C THR A 14 2.57 9.73 2.27
N GLU A 15 2.92 9.30 3.47
CA GLU A 15 4.19 8.64 3.79
C GLU A 15 4.49 7.39 2.93
N TYR A 16 3.52 6.89 2.15
CA TYR A 16 3.69 5.80 1.19
C TYR A 16 4.11 6.24 -0.22
N SER A 17 4.09 7.54 -0.54
CA SER A 17 4.98 8.11 -1.58
C SER A 17 6.41 8.13 -1.05
N LEU A 18 7.08 6.98 -1.09
CA LEU A 18 8.31 6.74 -0.34
C LEU A 18 9.39 7.82 -0.59
N LEU A 19 9.77 8.48 0.52
CA LEU A 19 10.78 9.55 0.58
C LEU A 19 10.45 10.79 -0.25
N ASP A 20 9.17 10.99 -0.57
CA ASP A 20 8.68 12.15 -1.31
C ASP A 20 7.42 12.76 -0.64
N GLY A 21 6.46 11.93 -0.24
CA GLY A 21 5.34 12.33 0.62
C GLY A 21 5.71 12.28 2.11
N ALA A 22 5.35 13.34 2.84
CA ALA A 22 5.57 13.50 4.27
C ALA A 22 4.27 13.52 5.10
N ILE A 23 3.11 13.35 4.46
CA ILE A 23 1.81 13.34 5.15
C ILE A 23 1.60 11.99 5.83
N LYS A 24 1.62 11.95 7.16
CA LYS A 24 1.26 10.75 7.92
C LYS A 24 -0.25 10.57 7.98
N ILE A 25 -0.74 9.35 7.77
CA ILE A 25 -2.19 9.09 7.65
C ILE A 25 -2.95 9.47 8.94
N ASN A 26 -2.38 9.21 10.12
CA ASN A 26 -3.03 9.54 11.39
C ASN A 26 -3.24 11.06 11.56
N GLU A 27 -2.22 11.84 11.22
CA GLU A 27 -2.23 13.30 11.38
C GLU A 27 -3.15 13.94 10.33
N LEU A 28 -3.15 13.40 9.10
CA LEU A 28 -4.07 13.77 8.03
C LEU A 28 -5.54 13.59 8.45
N VAL A 29 -5.89 12.42 8.99
CA VAL A 29 -7.26 12.13 9.42
C VAL A 29 -7.70 13.10 10.51
N ALA A 30 -6.84 13.37 11.50
CA ALA A 30 -7.14 14.32 12.58
C ALA A 30 -7.38 15.75 12.03
N LEU A 31 -6.53 16.21 11.11
CA LEU A 31 -6.68 17.54 10.52
C LEU A 31 -7.94 17.64 9.66
N ALA A 32 -8.23 16.63 8.83
CA ALA A 32 -9.43 16.58 8.01
C ALA A 32 -10.73 16.56 8.83
N SER A 33 -10.74 15.83 9.96
CA SER A 33 -11.85 15.88 10.92
C SER A 33 -12.05 17.28 11.48
N SER A 34 -10.97 18.00 11.80
CA SER A 34 -11.05 19.38 12.29
C SER A 34 -11.65 20.34 11.25
N TYR A 35 -11.39 20.10 9.96
CA TYR A 35 -11.98 20.82 8.84
C TYR A 35 -13.39 20.34 8.45
N ARG A 36 -13.90 19.27 9.07
CA ARG A 36 -15.20 18.66 8.75
C ARG A 36 -15.32 18.24 7.29
N MET A 37 -14.23 17.71 6.72
CA MET A 37 -14.22 17.21 5.36
C MET A 37 -15.07 15.95 5.24
N PRO A 38 -15.93 15.83 4.21
CA PRO A 38 -16.79 14.65 4.03
C PRO A 38 -16.01 13.43 3.50
N ALA A 39 -14.89 13.66 2.81
CA ALA A 39 -14.08 12.62 2.20
C ALA A 39 -12.59 12.99 2.17
N LEU A 40 -11.73 12.00 1.99
CA LEU A 40 -10.28 12.14 1.77
C LEU A 40 -9.80 11.15 0.71
N ALA A 41 -8.94 11.60 -0.20
CA ALA A 41 -8.26 10.73 -1.14
C ALA A 41 -6.86 10.30 -0.67
N ILE A 42 -6.37 9.21 -1.22
CA ILE A 42 -4.96 8.81 -1.22
C ILE A 42 -4.55 8.59 -2.67
N THR A 43 -3.48 9.26 -3.11
CA THR A 43 -3.00 9.20 -4.51
C THR A 43 -1.48 9.12 -4.54
N ASP A 44 -0.91 8.17 -3.80
CA ASP A 44 0.55 8.01 -3.74
C ASP A 44 1.17 7.71 -5.11
N HIS A 45 2.45 8.01 -5.25
CA HIS A 45 3.21 7.86 -6.50
C HIS A 45 3.36 6.40 -6.92
N GLY A 46 2.64 6.02 -7.98
CA GLY A 46 2.77 4.73 -8.65
C GLY A 46 2.55 3.52 -7.75
N ASN A 47 1.83 3.65 -6.64
CA ASN A 47 1.63 2.56 -5.69
C ASN A 47 0.30 2.67 -4.92
N LEU A 48 -0.07 1.58 -4.25
CA LEU A 48 -1.26 1.49 -3.37
C LEU A 48 -0.90 0.96 -1.97
N PHE A 49 0.34 1.18 -1.52
CA PHE A 49 0.88 0.56 -0.32
C PHE A 49 0.07 0.91 0.94
N GLY A 50 -0.35 2.18 1.06
CA GLY A 50 -1.15 2.68 2.17
C GLY A 50 -2.65 2.44 2.08
N ALA A 51 -3.18 1.91 0.97
CA ALA A 51 -4.61 1.95 0.66
C ALA A 51 -5.50 1.29 1.75
N VAL A 52 -5.12 0.11 2.24
CA VAL A 52 -5.89 -0.62 3.27
C VAL A 52 -5.81 0.05 4.63
N GLU A 53 -4.63 0.56 5.01
CA GLU A 53 -4.43 1.27 6.27
C GLU A 53 -5.20 2.60 6.26
N PHE A 54 -5.09 3.35 5.18
CA PHE A 54 -5.83 4.59 4.92
C PHE A 54 -7.33 4.35 5.03
N TYR A 55 -7.87 3.38 4.30
CA TYR A 55 -9.29 3.03 4.35
C TYR A 55 -9.76 2.79 5.79
N LYS A 56 -9.07 1.92 6.54
CA LYS A 56 -9.40 1.62 7.94
C LYS A 56 -9.41 2.85 8.83
N LYS A 57 -8.38 3.70 8.74
CA LYS A 57 -8.22 4.88 9.61
C LYS A 57 -9.24 5.98 9.28
N VAL A 58 -9.45 6.25 7.99
CA VAL A 58 -10.37 7.28 7.49
C VAL A 58 -11.82 6.88 7.79
N SER A 59 -12.21 5.62 7.49
CA SER A 59 -13.54 5.11 7.81
C SER A 59 -13.83 5.11 9.31
N LYS A 60 -12.84 4.77 10.16
CA LYS A 60 -12.99 4.82 11.62
C LYS A 60 -13.27 6.23 12.14
N ALA A 61 -12.77 7.26 11.47
CA ALA A 61 -13.02 8.65 11.81
C ALA A 61 -14.37 9.19 11.26
N GLY A 62 -15.16 8.34 10.58
CA GLY A 62 -16.43 8.75 9.97
C GLY A 62 -16.27 9.60 8.69
N ILE A 63 -15.06 9.62 8.11
CA ILE A 63 -14.77 10.30 6.84
C ILE A 63 -14.80 9.25 5.73
N LYS A 64 -15.24 9.62 4.53
CA LYS A 64 -15.27 8.71 3.37
C LYS A 64 -13.87 8.57 2.73
N PRO A 65 -13.27 7.37 2.67
CA PRO A 65 -12.02 7.17 1.95
C PRO A 65 -12.25 7.07 0.44
N ILE A 66 -11.37 7.73 -0.33
CA ILE A 66 -11.28 7.63 -1.79
C ILE A 66 -9.93 7.01 -2.12
N ILE A 67 -9.92 5.87 -2.81
CA ILE A 67 -8.70 5.17 -3.17
C ILE A 67 -8.29 5.58 -4.58
N GLY A 68 -7.06 6.08 -4.71
CA GLY A 68 -6.48 6.45 -6.00
C GLY A 68 -4.98 6.20 -6.04
N CYS A 69 -4.38 6.59 -7.15
CA CYS A 69 -2.94 6.49 -7.40
C CYS A 69 -2.56 7.56 -8.42
N GLU A 70 -1.43 8.23 -8.20
CA GLU A 70 -0.80 9.01 -9.27
C GLU A 70 0.10 8.07 -10.07
N VAL A 71 -0.40 7.63 -11.23
CA VAL A 71 0.32 6.69 -12.09
C VAL A 71 1.29 7.42 -13.01
N TYR A 72 2.34 6.71 -13.42
CA TYR A 72 3.28 7.18 -14.42
C TYR A 72 2.89 6.63 -15.81
N ILE A 73 2.56 7.48 -16.77
CA ILE A 73 2.28 7.12 -18.17
C ILE A 73 3.57 7.18 -18.98
N ALA A 74 3.97 6.09 -19.62
CA ALA A 74 5.06 6.09 -20.58
C ALA A 74 4.67 6.91 -21.83
N PRO A 75 5.56 7.72 -22.42
CA PRO A 75 5.25 8.51 -23.62
C PRO A 75 4.82 7.69 -24.84
N LYS A 76 5.28 6.44 -24.90
CA LYS A 76 4.99 5.47 -25.98
C LYS A 76 4.57 4.14 -25.36
N SER A 77 5.48 3.19 -25.20
CA SER A 77 5.21 1.91 -24.56
C SER A 77 5.84 1.81 -23.17
N ARG A 78 5.18 1.08 -22.27
CA ARG A 78 5.73 0.75 -20.94
C ARG A 78 7.00 -0.11 -21.02
N PHE A 79 7.19 -0.84 -22.11
CA PHE A 79 8.37 -1.68 -22.37
C PHE A 79 9.59 -0.88 -22.84
N ASP A 80 9.41 0.38 -23.26
CA ASP A 80 10.48 1.20 -23.82
C ASP A 80 11.45 1.67 -22.72
N LYS A 81 12.73 1.30 -22.86
CA LYS A 81 13.82 1.76 -21.98
C LYS A 81 14.87 2.63 -22.69
N ASN A 82 14.70 2.84 -23.99
CA ASN A 82 15.65 3.55 -24.86
C ASN A 82 15.22 5.01 -25.10
N SER A 83 14.96 5.76 -24.04
CA SER A 83 14.70 7.21 -24.09
C SER A 83 16.03 7.97 -24.15
N ALA A 84 16.15 8.99 -25.01
CA ALA A 84 17.30 9.89 -24.98
C ALA A 84 17.35 10.61 -23.62
N GLU A 85 18.53 11.11 -23.24
CA GLU A 85 18.75 11.70 -21.91
C GLU A 85 17.82 12.89 -21.61
N ASN A 86 17.40 13.62 -22.66
CA ASN A 86 16.52 14.78 -22.58
C ASN A 86 15.04 14.49 -22.85
N ASP A 87 14.67 13.23 -23.16
CA ASP A 87 13.27 12.88 -23.38
C ASP A 87 12.55 12.72 -22.05
N GLU A 88 11.29 13.19 -22.00
CA GLU A 88 10.44 12.93 -20.86
C GLU A 88 10.23 11.41 -20.72
N LYS A 89 10.47 10.87 -19.53
CA LYS A 89 10.49 9.40 -19.32
C LYS A 89 9.14 8.85 -18.91
N SER A 90 8.31 9.72 -18.34
CA SER A 90 6.94 9.44 -17.93
C SER A 90 6.18 10.72 -17.63
N PHE A 91 4.87 10.70 -17.86
CA PHE A 91 3.94 11.73 -17.42
C PHE A 91 3.12 11.27 -16.22
N HIS A 92 2.59 12.21 -15.45
CA HIS A 92 1.71 11.91 -14.33
C HIS A 92 0.24 11.87 -14.77
N LEU A 93 -0.55 11.00 -14.15
CA LEU A 93 -2.01 10.95 -14.29
C LEU A 93 -2.61 10.49 -12.96
N ILE A 94 -3.59 11.22 -12.42
CA ILE A 94 -4.31 10.77 -11.23
C ILE A 94 -5.42 9.84 -11.67
N LEU A 95 -5.51 8.66 -11.06
CA LEU A 95 -6.62 7.73 -11.23
C LEU A 95 -7.28 7.46 -9.88
N LEU A 96 -8.59 7.69 -9.80
CA LEU A 96 -9.43 7.44 -8.63
C LEU A 96 -10.38 6.27 -8.92
N ALA A 97 -10.48 5.33 -8.00
CA ALA A 97 -11.41 4.22 -8.11
C ALA A 97 -12.83 4.69 -7.76
N LYS A 98 -13.74 4.59 -8.74
CA LYS A 98 -15.16 4.93 -8.58
C LYS A 98 -15.92 3.84 -7.81
N ASP A 99 -15.54 2.59 -8.00
CA ASP A 99 -16.21 1.41 -7.45
C ASP A 99 -15.21 0.25 -7.30
N ASN A 100 -15.65 -0.89 -6.78
CA ASN A 100 -14.80 -2.07 -6.60
C ASN A 100 -14.22 -2.63 -7.91
N ALA A 101 -14.88 -2.44 -9.06
CA ALA A 101 -14.34 -2.83 -10.36
C ALA A 101 -13.19 -1.89 -10.77
N GLY A 102 -13.39 -0.58 -10.58
CA GLY A 102 -12.34 0.43 -10.70
C GLY A 102 -11.14 0.14 -9.80
N TYR A 103 -11.37 -0.22 -8.53
CA TYR A 103 -10.28 -0.60 -7.63
C TYR A 103 -9.50 -1.81 -8.13
N LYS A 104 -10.18 -2.87 -8.62
CA LYS A 104 -9.52 -4.04 -9.21
C LYS A 104 -8.68 -3.66 -10.43
N ASN A 105 -9.20 -2.77 -11.28
CA ASN A 105 -8.48 -2.25 -12.43
C ASN A 105 -7.26 -1.41 -12.02
N LEU A 106 -7.39 -0.56 -11.01
CA LEU A 106 -6.28 0.23 -10.47
C LEU A 106 -5.17 -0.66 -9.90
N VAL A 107 -5.54 -1.71 -9.15
CA VAL A 107 -4.59 -2.72 -8.65
C VAL A 107 -3.88 -3.42 -9.82
N THR A 108 -4.61 -3.75 -10.89
CA THR A 108 -4.06 -4.40 -12.08
C THR A 108 -3.06 -3.48 -12.80
N LEU A 109 -3.42 -2.22 -13.01
CA LEU A 109 -2.56 -1.21 -13.63
C LEU A 109 -1.26 -1.02 -12.84
N VAL A 110 -1.37 -0.80 -11.53
CA VAL A 110 -0.19 -0.63 -10.65
C VAL A 110 0.66 -1.90 -10.62
N THR A 111 0.06 -3.08 -10.58
CA THR A 111 0.80 -4.36 -10.64
C THR A 111 1.61 -4.47 -11.92
N ARG A 112 0.97 -4.26 -13.09
CA ARG A 112 1.64 -4.28 -14.40
C ARG A 112 2.70 -3.19 -14.53
N ALA A 113 2.51 -2.04 -13.90
CA ALA A 113 3.51 -0.98 -13.86
C ALA A 113 4.82 -1.44 -13.19
N TYR A 114 4.74 -2.25 -12.14
CA TYR A 114 5.91 -2.85 -11.47
C TYR A 114 6.46 -4.09 -12.18
N THR A 115 5.60 -4.97 -12.69
CA THR A 115 6.04 -6.26 -13.27
C THR A 115 6.47 -6.17 -14.73
N GLU A 116 5.88 -5.25 -15.49
CA GLU A 116 6.13 -5.08 -16.93
C GLU A 116 6.83 -3.76 -17.26
N GLY A 117 6.33 -2.65 -16.69
CA GLY A 117 6.67 -1.29 -17.11
C GLY A 117 7.77 -0.57 -16.31
N PHE A 118 8.43 -1.28 -15.39
CA PHE A 118 9.40 -0.66 -14.49
C PHE A 118 10.67 -0.26 -15.25
N TYR A 119 10.97 1.04 -15.21
CA TYR A 119 12.25 1.60 -15.64
C TYR A 119 12.93 2.33 -14.47
N TYR A 120 12.77 3.66 -14.36
CA TYR A 120 13.10 4.41 -13.14
C TYR A 120 11.92 4.49 -12.16
N LYS A 121 10.71 4.41 -12.71
CA LYS A 121 9.43 4.42 -12.01
C LYS A 121 8.55 3.29 -12.58
N PRO A 122 7.55 2.79 -11.83
CA PRO A 122 6.58 1.84 -12.34
C PRO A 122 5.65 2.56 -13.31
N ARG A 123 5.77 2.31 -14.62
CA ARG A 123 4.99 3.02 -15.65
C ARG A 123 3.93 2.12 -16.28
N ILE A 124 2.77 2.70 -16.57
CA ILE A 124 1.78 2.11 -17.48
C ILE A 124 1.91 2.76 -18.86
N ASP A 125 1.11 2.32 -19.82
CA ASP A 125 0.93 2.98 -21.11
C ASP A 125 -0.56 3.07 -21.47
N MET A 126 -0.84 3.71 -22.60
CA MET A 126 -2.22 3.92 -23.06
C MET A 126 -2.93 2.60 -23.36
N ASP A 127 -2.22 1.57 -23.83
CA ASP A 127 -2.81 0.26 -24.18
C ASP A 127 -3.44 -0.41 -22.95
N ILE A 128 -2.70 -0.50 -21.85
CA ILE A 128 -3.26 -1.09 -20.62
C ILE A 128 -4.22 -0.13 -19.92
N LEU A 129 -4.03 1.19 -20.03
CA LEU A 129 -4.99 2.15 -19.51
C LEU A 129 -6.36 1.98 -20.19
N GLU A 130 -6.39 1.80 -21.52
CA GLU A 130 -7.61 1.54 -22.28
C GLU A 130 -8.25 0.21 -21.89
N GLN A 131 -7.44 -0.84 -21.70
CA GLN A 131 -7.94 -2.15 -21.28
C GLN A 131 -8.57 -2.14 -19.87
N TYR A 132 -8.02 -1.34 -18.96
CA TYR A 132 -8.40 -1.31 -17.54
C TYR A 132 -8.96 0.06 -17.09
N SER A 133 -9.58 0.84 -17.98
CA SER A 133 -10.14 2.17 -17.64
C SER A 133 -11.49 2.10 -16.90
N GLY A 134 -12.21 0.98 -17.03
CA GLY A 134 -13.55 0.83 -16.47
C GLY A 134 -13.59 1.09 -14.96
N GLY A 135 -14.54 1.92 -14.51
CA GLY A 135 -14.69 2.25 -13.09
C GLY A 135 -13.64 3.23 -12.54
N LEU A 136 -12.83 3.87 -13.38
CA LEU A 136 -11.86 4.89 -12.97
C LEU A 136 -12.35 6.30 -13.32
N ILE A 137 -11.92 7.27 -12.52
CA ILE A 137 -11.98 8.72 -12.82
C ILE A 137 -10.54 9.23 -12.91
N GLY A 138 -10.20 9.93 -14.00
CA GLY A 138 -8.87 10.49 -14.21
C GLY A 138 -8.80 12.00 -14.07
N LEU A 139 -7.71 12.51 -13.52
CA LEU A 139 -7.39 13.94 -13.46
C LEU A 139 -6.06 14.20 -14.19
N SER A 140 -5.93 15.33 -14.88
CA SER A 140 -4.76 15.64 -15.72
C SER A 140 -3.43 15.86 -14.97
N ALA A 141 -3.41 15.76 -13.64
CA ALA A 141 -2.25 15.85 -12.76
C ALA A 141 -1.57 17.24 -12.72
N CYS A 142 -0.38 17.26 -12.12
CA CYS A 142 0.45 18.45 -11.93
C CYS A 142 1.18 18.88 -13.23
N LEU A 143 2.17 19.78 -13.15
CA LEU A 143 2.97 20.21 -14.32
C LEU A 143 3.68 19.06 -15.05
N LYS A 144 3.87 17.89 -14.40
CA LYS A 144 4.39 16.67 -15.03
C LYS A 144 3.32 15.82 -15.72
N GLY A 145 2.06 16.23 -15.67
CA GLY A 145 0.99 15.63 -16.45
C GLY A 145 1.17 15.90 -17.95
N GLU A 146 0.75 14.96 -18.79
CA GLU A 146 1.02 15.03 -20.24
C GLU A 146 0.39 16.27 -20.90
N ILE A 147 -0.82 16.65 -20.48
CA ILE A 147 -1.51 17.84 -20.98
C ILE A 147 -0.82 19.13 -20.47
N PRO A 148 -0.65 19.34 -19.14
CA PRO A 148 0.14 20.46 -18.61
C PRO A 148 1.53 20.62 -19.26
N TYR A 149 2.23 19.51 -19.48
CA TYR A 149 3.56 19.48 -20.11
C TYR A 149 3.56 20.10 -21.51
N TYR A 150 2.57 19.76 -22.34
CA TYR A 150 2.45 20.32 -23.69
C TYR A 150 2.01 21.79 -23.67
N LEU A 151 1.10 22.16 -22.77
CA LEU A 151 0.67 23.56 -22.60
C LEU A 151 1.84 24.46 -22.19
N GLN A 152 2.68 24.01 -21.25
CA GLN A 152 3.87 24.76 -20.82
C GLN A 152 4.85 25.03 -21.98
N ARG A 153 4.85 24.19 -23.01
CA ARG A 153 5.71 24.32 -24.21
C ARG A 153 5.01 24.99 -25.39
N GLY A 154 3.81 25.53 -25.20
CA GLY A 154 3.03 26.16 -26.26
C GLY A 154 2.50 25.18 -27.32
N MET A 155 2.51 23.87 -27.04
CA MET A 155 2.08 22.82 -27.97
C MET A 155 0.57 22.54 -27.81
N LEU A 156 -0.26 23.56 -28.05
CA LEU A 156 -1.70 23.53 -27.78
C LEU A 156 -2.43 22.37 -28.50
N ASP A 157 -2.09 22.10 -29.76
CA ASP A 157 -2.75 21.04 -30.53
C ASP A 157 -2.49 19.65 -29.95
N ARG A 158 -1.26 19.39 -29.45
CA ARG A 158 -0.94 18.13 -28.77
C ARG A 158 -1.63 18.01 -27.43
N ALA A 159 -1.70 19.10 -26.67
CA ALA A 159 -2.44 19.13 -25.40
C ALA A 159 -3.93 18.80 -25.63
N ARG A 160 -4.53 19.37 -26.69
CA ARG A 160 -5.91 19.11 -27.11
C ARG A 160 -6.12 17.64 -27.50
N GLU A 161 -5.25 17.10 -28.34
CA GLU A 161 -5.29 15.70 -28.77
C GLU A 161 -5.26 14.77 -27.55
N LYS A 162 -4.33 14.99 -26.62
CA LYS A 162 -4.20 14.16 -25.42
C LYS A 162 -5.38 14.28 -24.47
N ALA A 163 -5.92 15.48 -24.29
CA ALA A 163 -7.14 15.66 -23.50
C ALA A 163 -8.32 14.87 -24.07
N LEU A 164 -8.48 14.85 -25.40
CA LEU A 164 -9.51 14.05 -26.06
C LEU A 164 -9.27 12.55 -25.93
N VAL A 165 -8.02 12.10 -26.04
CA VAL A 165 -7.64 10.69 -25.83
C VAL A 165 -8.00 10.23 -24.41
N TYR A 166 -7.59 10.96 -23.38
CA TYR A 166 -7.94 10.61 -22.00
C TYR A 166 -9.45 10.64 -21.75
N LYS A 167 -10.15 11.65 -22.28
CA LYS A 167 -11.62 11.73 -22.23
C LYS A 167 -12.28 10.52 -22.89
N HIS A 168 -11.76 10.06 -24.02
CA HIS A 168 -12.29 8.89 -24.72
C HIS A 168 -12.06 7.60 -23.91
N VAL A 169 -10.83 7.38 -23.46
CA VAL A 169 -10.41 6.16 -22.76
C VAL A 169 -11.11 5.99 -21.41
N LEU A 170 -11.18 7.05 -20.61
CA LEU A 170 -11.80 7.00 -19.27
C LEU A 170 -13.32 7.17 -19.34
N GLY A 171 -13.81 7.83 -20.39
CA GLY A 171 -15.21 8.18 -20.59
C GLY A 171 -15.49 9.68 -20.37
N PRO A 172 -16.50 10.23 -21.05
CA PRO A 172 -16.73 11.67 -21.16
C PRO A 172 -16.94 12.37 -19.82
N ASP A 173 -17.54 11.69 -18.85
CA ASP A 173 -17.82 12.20 -17.50
C ASP A 173 -16.80 11.70 -16.45
N ASN A 174 -15.75 11.01 -16.86
CA ASN A 174 -14.77 10.39 -15.97
C ASN A 174 -13.37 10.99 -16.13
N PHE A 175 -13.20 12.04 -16.92
CA PHE A 175 -11.93 12.75 -17.05
C PHE A 175 -12.11 14.23 -16.75
N TYR A 176 -11.19 14.78 -15.95
CA TYR A 176 -11.20 16.17 -15.53
C TYR A 176 -9.83 16.82 -15.78
N LEU A 177 -9.84 18.08 -16.20
CA LEU A 177 -8.65 18.92 -16.22
C LEU A 177 -8.41 19.46 -14.81
N GLU A 178 -7.21 19.21 -14.31
CA GLU A 178 -6.82 19.52 -12.94
C GLU A 178 -6.11 20.87 -12.87
N ILE A 179 -6.65 21.79 -12.07
CA ILE A 179 -6.04 23.09 -11.78
C ILE A 179 -5.54 23.12 -10.34
N GLN A 180 -4.30 23.60 -10.16
CA GLN A 180 -3.61 23.49 -8.89
C GLN A 180 -3.25 24.84 -8.27
N ALA A 181 -3.28 24.90 -6.94
CA ALA A 181 -2.97 26.07 -6.12
C ALA A 181 -1.56 26.04 -5.50
N ASN A 182 -0.56 25.53 -6.23
CA ASN A 182 0.80 25.30 -5.72
C ASN A 182 1.72 26.55 -5.73
N GLY A 183 1.20 27.72 -6.08
CA GLY A 183 1.94 28.99 -6.04
C GLY A 183 3.03 29.18 -7.11
N LEU A 184 3.18 28.23 -8.05
CA LEU A 184 4.17 28.32 -9.12
C LEU A 184 3.71 29.26 -10.24
N PRO A 185 4.56 30.18 -10.75
CA PRO A 185 4.22 31.03 -11.89
C PRO A 185 3.80 30.24 -13.14
N GLU A 186 4.49 29.13 -13.43
CA GLU A 186 4.19 28.25 -14.54
C GLU A 186 2.82 27.57 -14.38
N GLN A 187 2.45 27.21 -13.14
CA GLN A 187 1.13 26.64 -12.86
C GLN A 187 0.02 27.65 -13.08
N ILE A 188 0.22 28.92 -12.71
CA ILE A 188 -0.79 29.97 -12.93
C ILE A 188 -1.09 30.10 -14.43
N GLU A 189 -0.05 30.06 -15.27
CA GLU A 189 -0.23 30.16 -16.72
C GLU A 189 -0.86 28.91 -17.33
N VAL A 190 -0.42 27.72 -16.92
CA VAL A 190 -1.03 26.46 -17.34
C VAL A 190 -2.49 26.37 -16.89
N ASN A 191 -2.84 26.83 -15.69
CA ASN A 191 -4.22 26.85 -15.20
C ASN A 191 -5.13 27.67 -16.15
N LYS A 192 -4.69 28.85 -16.62
CA LYS A 192 -5.48 29.65 -17.59
C LYS A 192 -5.75 28.88 -18.87
N GLN A 193 -4.73 28.24 -19.43
CA GLN A 193 -4.84 27.44 -20.63
C GLN A 193 -5.75 26.21 -20.42
N LEU A 194 -5.67 25.55 -19.26
CA LEU A 194 -6.56 24.43 -18.91
C LEU A 194 -8.03 24.87 -18.79
N ILE A 195 -8.29 26.08 -18.29
CA ILE A 195 -9.66 26.64 -18.22
C ILE A 195 -10.22 26.90 -19.61
N GLU A 196 -9.41 27.43 -20.53
CA GLU A 196 -9.80 27.62 -21.93
C GLU A 196 -10.05 26.27 -22.60
N LEU A 197 -9.15 25.30 -22.44
CA LEU A 197 -9.26 23.95 -22.98
C LEU A 197 -10.49 23.21 -22.44
N SER A 198 -10.81 23.40 -21.16
CA SER A 198 -12.02 22.85 -20.53
C SER A 198 -13.29 23.31 -21.23
N ARG A 199 -13.39 24.61 -21.54
CA ARG A 199 -14.54 25.20 -22.25
C ARG A 199 -14.62 24.70 -23.68
N GLU A 200 -13.48 24.65 -24.36
CA GLU A 200 -13.39 24.20 -25.76
C GLU A 200 -13.80 22.72 -25.91
N LEU A 201 -13.31 21.85 -25.04
CA LEU A 201 -13.49 20.41 -25.16
C LEU A 201 -14.64 19.85 -24.32
N HIS A 202 -15.35 20.70 -23.59
CA HIS A 202 -16.38 20.32 -22.62
C HIS A 202 -15.88 19.23 -21.66
N ILE A 203 -14.72 19.47 -21.04
CA ILE A 203 -14.12 18.61 -20.01
C ILE A 203 -14.24 19.34 -18.67
N GLY A 204 -14.69 18.67 -17.61
CA GLY A 204 -14.84 19.30 -16.30
C GLY A 204 -13.51 19.75 -15.69
N LEU A 205 -13.51 20.84 -14.92
CA LEU A 205 -12.35 21.27 -14.13
C LEU A 205 -12.43 20.69 -12.72
N VAL A 206 -11.28 20.43 -12.10
CA VAL A 206 -11.20 20.05 -10.68
C VAL A 206 -10.06 20.80 -10.00
N ALA A 207 -10.32 21.32 -8.79
CA ALA A 207 -9.34 22.06 -8.01
C ALA A 207 -8.61 21.15 -7.01
N THR A 208 -7.28 21.12 -7.06
CA THR A 208 -6.44 20.35 -6.13
C THR A 208 -5.23 21.17 -5.69
N ASN A 209 -4.38 20.59 -4.84
CA ASN A 209 -3.16 21.27 -4.36
C ASN A 209 -1.90 20.40 -4.39
N ASP A 210 -1.98 19.14 -4.84
CA ASP A 210 -0.84 18.24 -4.92
C ASP A 210 -0.04 18.18 -3.59
N SER A 211 -0.74 17.87 -2.50
CA SER A 211 -0.19 18.07 -1.16
C SER A 211 0.82 16.98 -0.79
N HIS A 212 2.02 17.38 -0.39
CA HIS A 212 3.11 16.49 0.00
C HIS A 212 3.44 16.56 1.49
N TYR A 213 2.98 17.60 2.20
CA TYR A 213 3.17 17.76 3.65
C TYR A 213 1.93 18.36 4.30
N LEU A 214 1.83 18.27 5.64
CA LEU A 214 0.58 18.57 6.33
C LEU A 214 0.38 20.07 6.52
N LYS A 215 1.40 20.79 7.01
CA LYS A 215 1.34 22.23 7.29
C LYS A 215 2.37 22.98 6.47
N LYS A 216 2.09 24.25 6.18
CA LYS A 216 3.05 25.14 5.50
C LYS A 216 4.42 25.20 6.20
N SER A 217 4.46 25.09 7.53
CA SER A 217 5.71 25.03 8.31
C SER A 217 6.60 23.83 8.00
N ASP A 218 6.03 22.77 7.43
CA ASP A 218 6.70 21.49 7.23
C ASP A 218 7.51 21.46 5.91
N ALA A 219 7.43 22.53 5.10
CA ALA A 219 8.14 22.65 3.82
C ALA A 219 9.65 22.39 3.94
N LYS A 220 10.29 22.90 5.01
CA LYS A 220 11.72 22.65 5.26
C LYS A 220 12.01 21.19 5.61
N ALA A 221 11.13 20.55 6.38
CA ALA A 221 11.29 19.14 6.73
C ALA A 221 11.11 18.25 5.49
N HIS A 222 10.18 18.62 4.61
CA HIS A 222 10.00 17.98 3.30
C HIS A 222 11.22 18.16 2.39
N GLU A 223 11.82 19.35 2.33
CA GLU A 223 13.06 19.57 1.57
C GLU A 223 14.21 18.67 2.06
N VAL A 224 14.33 18.50 3.38
CA VAL A 224 15.30 17.55 3.97
C VAL A 224 14.98 16.11 3.55
N LEU A 225 13.71 15.71 3.54
CA LEU A 225 13.29 14.38 3.07
C LEU A 225 13.70 14.13 1.60
N LEU A 226 13.51 15.11 0.72
CA LEU A 226 13.95 15.03 -0.69
C LEU A 226 15.49 14.91 -0.80
N CYS A 227 16.24 15.60 0.05
CA CYS A 227 17.70 15.47 0.12
C CYS A 227 18.11 14.04 0.54
N ILE A 228 17.42 13.46 1.53
CA ILE A 228 17.63 12.07 1.95
C ILE A 228 17.36 11.11 0.78
N GLN A 229 16.26 11.29 0.06
CA GLN A 229 15.88 10.47 -1.10
C GLN A 229 16.94 10.50 -2.20
N THR A 230 17.44 11.69 -2.51
CA THR A 230 18.36 11.92 -3.65
C THR A 230 19.83 11.74 -3.29
N GLY A 231 20.14 11.48 -2.02
CA GLY A 231 21.52 11.39 -1.52
C GLY A 231 22.26 12.73 -1.63
N LYS A 232 21.54 13.85 -1.60
CA LYS A 232 22.07 15.21 -1.68
C LYS A 232 22.03 15.90 -0.32
N THR A 233 22.64 17.08 -0.23
CA THR A 233 22.60 17.92 0.98
C THR A 233 21.90 19.24 0.68
N LEU A 234 21.44 19.94 1.73
CA LEU A 234 20.83 21.26 1.63
C LEU A 234 21.79 22.32 1.05
N LYS A 235 23.11 22.06 1.07
CA LYS A 235 24.12 22.94 0.47
C LYS A 235 24.31 22.71 -1.03
N ASP A 236 23.86 21.57 -1.57
CA ASP A 236 23.94 21.30 -3.01
C ASP A 236 22.98 22.24 -3.76
N LEU A 237 23.51 23.02 -4.70
CA LEU A 237 22.76 23.97 -5.53
C LEU A 237 21.84 23.27 -6.54
N ASN A 238 22.20 22.04 -6.95
CA ASN A 238 21.46 21.22 -7.91
C ASN A 238 20.57 20.17 -7.21
N ARG A 239 20.31 20.32 -5.91
CA ARG A 239 19.40 19.42 -5.18
C ARG A 239 17.97 19.52 -5.71
N MET A 240 17.22 18.44 -5.57
CA MET A 240 15.78 18.46 -5.79
C MET A 240 15.13 19.27 -4.68
N LYS A 241 14.42 20.34 -5.05
CA LYS A 241 13.61 21.15 -4.14
C LYS A 241 12.35 21.59 -4.87
N PHE A 242 11.29 21.83 -4.12
CA PHE A 242 10.09 22.44 -4.67
C PHE A 242 10.30 23.96 -4.70
N SER A 243 9.89 24.62 -5.79
CA SER A 243 10.10 26.07 -5.96
C SER A 243 9.14 26.93 -5.13
N SER A 244 8.27 26.32 -4.33
CA SER A 244 7.22 26.96 -3.54
C SER A 244 6.92 26.13 -2.28
N ASP A 245 6.51 26.80 -1.21
CA ASP A 245 6.13 26.21 0.09
C ASP A 245 4.60 25.94 0.18
N GLU A 246 3.91 25.91 -0.96
CA GLU A 246 2.45 25.85 -1.04
C GLU A 246 1.89 24.42 -1.20
N PHE A 247 2.72 23.39 -1.12
CA PHE A 247 2.33 21.98 -1.30
C PHE A 247 1.87 21.33 0.02
N TYR A 248 1.28 22.10 0.92
CA TYR A 248 0.70 21.60 2.16
C TYR A 248 -0.80 21.28 2.01
N PHE A 249 -1.35 20.57 2.99
CA PHE A 249 -2.77 20.26 3.07
C PHE A 249 -3.62 21.51 3.41
N LYS A 250 -3.96 22.29 2.39
CA LYS A 250 -4.75 23.53 2.51
C LYS A 250 -6.16 23.29 3.08
N SER A 251 -6.64 24.25 3.86
CA SER A 251 -8.00 24.23 4.37
C SER A 251 -9.04 24.46 3.25
N PRO A 252 -10.31 24.01 3.45
CA PRO A 252 -11.39 24.29 2.51
C PRO A 252 -11.61 25.78 2.23
N SER A 253 -11.41 26.64 3.23
CA SER A 253 -11.51 28.10 3.09
C SER A 253 -10.43 28.68 2.18
N GLU A 254 -9.18 28.23 2.32
CA GLU A 254 -8.08 28.68 1.47
C GLU A 254 -8.32 28.27 0.02
N MET A 255 -8.70 27.01 -0.20
CA MET A 255 -8.99 26.51 -1.56
C MET A 255 -10.15 27.26 -2.22
N LYS A 256 -11.22 27.57 -1.47
CA LYS A 256 -12.34 28.37 -1.96
C LYS A 256 -11.93 29.79 -2.33
N GLU A 257 -11.09 30.43 -1.52
CA GLU A 257 -10.63 31.80 -1.80
C GLU A 257 -9.73 31.84 -3.04
N ILE A 258 -8.81 30.87 -3.17
CA ILE A 258 -7.89 30.79 -4.32
C ILE A 258 -8.66 30.58 -5.63
N PHE A 259 -9.68 29.70 -5.61
CA PHE A 259 -10.50 29.38 -6.79
C PHE A 259 -11.85 30.11 -6.81
N LYS A 260 -11.98 31.26 -6.15
CA LYS A 260 -13.27 32.00 -6.06
C LYS A 260 -13.87 32.39 -7.41
N ASN A 261 -13.03 32.57 -8.43
CA ASN A 261 -13.46 32.90 -9.79
C ASN A 261 -13.92 31.68 -10.60
N ILE A 262 -13.71 30.47 -10.07
CA ILE A 262 -13.98 29.17 -10.72
C ILE A 262 -14.56 28.20 -9.66
N PRO A 263 -15.68 28.55 -9.01
CA PRO A 263 -16.25 27.76 -7.93
C PRO A 263 -16.66 26.34 -8.38
N GLU A 264 -16.90 26.13 -9.67
CA GLU A 264 -17.20 24.82 -10.24
C GLU A 264 -16.06 23.82 -10.06
N ALA A 265 -14.79 24.26 -10.11
CA ALA A 265 -13.65 23.37 -9.94
C ALA A 265 -13.55 22.81 -8.51
N VAL A 266 -13.89 23.65 -7.52
CA VAL A 266 -14.01 23.25 -6.12
C VAL A 266 -15.22 22.34 -5.93
N LYS A 267 -16.38 22.69 -6.50
CA LYS A 267 -17.60 21.88 -6.40
C LYS A 267 -17.41 20.48 -7.01
N ASN A 268 -16.69 20.37 -8.12
CA ASN A 268 -16.43 19.09 -8.77
C ASN A 268 -15.62 18.13 -7.89
N THR A 269 -14.86 18.63 -6.90
CA THR A 269 -14.20 17.75 -5.92
C THR A 269 -15.21 16.94 -5.11
N ILE A 270 -16.33 17.56 -4.73
CA ILE A 270 -17.43 16.91 -4.01
C ILE A 270 -18.16 15.94 -4.94
N THR A 271 -18.47 16.37 -6.18
CA THR A 271 -19.11 15.50 -7.18
C THR A 271 -18.32 14.22 -7.44
N ILE A 272 -16.99 14.33 -7.57
CA ILE A 272 -16.10 13.17 -7.74
C ILE A 272 -16.11 12.31 -6.48
N ALA A 273 -15.98 12.94 -5.30
CA ALA A 273 -16.00 12.24 -4.01
C ALA A 273 -17.29 11.44 -3.80
N GLU A 274 -18.44 11.98 -4.17
CA GLU A 274 -19.74 11.30 -4.09
C GLU A 274 -19.80 10.06 -4.99
N ARG A 275 -19.15 10.11 -6.16
CA ARG A 275 -19.12 9.02 -7.14
C ARG A 275 -18.16 7.89 -6.75
N CYS A 276 -17.11 8.17 -5.98
CA CYS A 276 -16.14 7.16 -5.52
C CYS A 276 -16.64 6.36 -4.32
N ASN A 277 -17.08 5.11 -4.51
CA ASN A 277 -17.70 4.26 -3.50
C ASN A 277 -17.05 2.86 -3.48
N VAL A 278 -15.76 2.80 -3.15
CA VAL A 278 -15.05 1.53 -2.94
C VAL A 278 -15.35 0.98 -1.55
N GLU A 279 -15.67 -0.31 -1.47
CA GLU A 279 -15.88 -1.00 -0.19
C GLU A 279 -14.86 -2.13 0.02
N PHE A 280 -14.17 -2.13 1.16
CA PHE A 280 -13.29 -3.25 1.53
C PHE A 280 -14.01 -4.20 2.50
N LYS A 281 -14.20 -5.44 2.05
CA LYS A 281 -14.68 -6.54 2.91
C LYS A 281 -13.53 -7.06 3.77
N LEU A 282 -13.34 -6.42 4.91
CA LEU A 282 -12.29 -6.77 5.86
C LEU A 282 -12.77 -7.86 6.83
N GLY A 283 -11.91 -8.83 7.12
CA GLY A 283 -12.20 -9.91 8.07
C GLY A 283 -12.83 -11.16 7.45
N GLU A 284 -13.21 -11.12 6.17
CA GLU A 284 -13.51 -12.31 5.40
C GLU A 284 -12.22 -13.08 5.09
N ILE A 285 -12.21 -14.38 5.40
CA ILE A 285 -11.07 -15.24 5.13
C ILE A 285 -11.23 -15.84 3.72
N LEU A 286 -10.25 -15.59 2.86
CA LEU A 286 -10.17 -16.19 1.53
C LEU A 286 -9.11 -17.30 1.55
N LEU A 287 -9.56 -18.56 1.67
CA LEU A 287 -8.67 -19.71 1.65
C LEU A 287 -8.56 -20.30 0.24
N PRO A 288 -7.36 -20.72 -0.19
CA PRO A 288 -7.23 -21.52 -1.40
C PRO A 288 -7.92 -22.87 -1.20
N GLN A 289 -8.50 -23.41 -2.26
CA GLN A 289 -9.04 -24.76 -2.24
C GLN A 289 -7.95 -25.77 -2.61
N TYR A 290 -7.76 -26.78 -1.76
CA TYR A 290 -6.87 -27.89 -2.06
C TYR A 290 -7.56 -28.83 -3.06
N LYS A 291 -6.96 -29.05 -4.22
CA LYS A 291 -7.47 -29.98 -5.24
C LYS A 291 -6.79 -31.34 -5.07
N ALA A 292 -7.52 -32.31 -4.52
CA ALA A 292 -7.04 -33.68 -4.41
C ALA A 292 -6.95 -34.34 -5.80
N GLU A 293 -5.97 -35.23 -5.97
CA GLU A 293 -5.89 -36.09 -7.15
C GLU A 293 -7.15 -36.96 -7.25
N GLY A 294 -7.77 -37.00 -8.45
CA GLY A 294 -9.03 -37.71 -8.66
C GLY A 294 -10.30 -37.02 -8.14
N GLY A 295 -10.18 -35.79 -7.60
CA GLY A 295 -11.34 -35.00 -7.17
C GLY A 295 -11.95 -35.45 -5.83
N GLU A 296 -11.19 -36.16 -4.99
CA GLU A 296 -11.61 -36.54 -3.65
C GLU A 296 -11.93 -35.30 -2.79
N ASP A 297 -12.94 -35.42 -1.92
CA ASP A 297 -13.31 -34.35 -0.99
C ASP A 297 -12.13 -34.03 -0.03
N PRO A 298 -11.73 -32.75 0.13
CA PRO A 298 -10.61 -32.37 0.97
C PRO A 298 -10.72 -32.86 2.43
N TYR A 299 -11.92 -32.91 3.00
CA TYR A 299 -12.09 -33.40 4.36
C TYR A 299 -11.89 -34.92 4.44
N LEU A 300 -12.40 -35.69 3.48
CA LEU A 300 -12.18 -37.14 3.43
C LEU A 300 -10.70 -37.49 3.29
N LEU A 301 -9.98 -36.79 2.40
CA LEU A 301 -8.54 -36.96 2.24
C LEU A 301 -7.80 -36.63 3.55
N LEU A 302 -8.13 -35.50 4.18
CA LEU A 302 -7.55 -35.11 5.47
C LEU A 302 -7.75 -36.17 6.55
N ALA A 303 -8.98 -36.68 6.70
CA ALA A 303 -9.32 -37.71 7.69
C ALA A 303 -8.54 -39.00 7.45
N LYS A 304 -8.42 -39.43 6.19
CA LYS A 304 -7.64 -40.62 5.80
C LYS A 304 -6.16 -40.46 6.12
N LEU A 305 -5.57 -39.31 5.78
CA LEU A 305 -4.16 -39.01 6.06
C LEU A 305 -3.90 -38.94 7.57
N ALA A 306 -4.80 -38.32 8.34
CA ALA A 306 -4.66 -38.20 9.78
C ALA A 306 -4.80 -39.56 10.50
N ALA A 307 -5.70 -40.43 10.05
CA ALA A 307 -5.82 -41.79 10.56
C ALA A 307 -4.57 -42.63 10.27
N ALA A 308 -4.06 -42.61 9.03
CA ALA A 308 -2.81 -43.28 8.67
C ALA A 308 -1.60 -42.70 9.44
N GLY A 309 -1.61 -41.38 9.69
CA GLY A 309 -0.64 -40.69 10.54
C GLY A 309 -0.64 -41.17 11.98
N LEU A 310 -1.82 -41.36 12.57
CA LEU A 310 -1.98 -41.87 13.92
C LEU A 310 -1.41 -43.29 14.05
N GLU A 311 -1.75 -44.18 13.10
CA GLU A 311 -1.21 -45.53 13.05
C GLU A 311 0.32 -45.54 12.93
N ARG A 312 0.89 -44.65 12.11
CA ARG A 312 2.35 -44.53 11.93
C ARG A 312 3.07 -44.03 13.19
N LYS A 313 2.49 -43.06 13.90
CA LYS A 313 3.12 -42.38 15.03
C LYS A 313 2.94 -43.11 16.37
N ILE A 314 1.76 -43.68 16.59
CA ILE A 314 1.37 -44.27 17.88
C ILE A 314 1.19 -45.80 17.77
N GLY A 315 0.88 -46.32 16.58
CA GLY A 315 0.64 -47.75 16.33
C GLY A 315 -0.84 -48.07 16.07
N LYS A 316 -1.12 -49.27 15.54
CA LYS A 316 -2.50 -49.73 15.26
C LYS A 316 -3.36 -49.83 16.52
N ASP A 317 -2.76 -50.18 17.65
CA ASP A 317 -3.41 -50.27 18.95
C ASP A 317 -3.35 -48.94 19.73
N ALA A 318 -3.35 -47.80 19.02
CA ALA A 318 -3.33 -46.48 19.64
C ALA A 318 -4.42 -46.35 20.72
N PRO A 319 -4.09 -45.83 21.93
CA PRO A 319 -5.04 -45.73 23.03
C PRO A 319 -6.31 -44.98 22.63
N GLN A 320 -7.44 -45.37 23.23
CA GLN A 320 -8.76 -44.79 22.94
C GLN A 320 -8.75 -43.25 23.03
N LEU A 321 -8.01 -42.69 23.99
CA LEU A 321 -7.80 -41.25 24.14
C LEU A 321 -7.31 -40.55 22.85
N TYR A 322 -6.38 -41.16 22.11
CA TYR A 322 -5.86 -40.59 20.86
C TYR A 322 -6.92 -40.62 19.75
N ARG A 323 -7.70 -41.71 19.68
CA ARG A 323 -8.76 -41.88 18.66
C ARG A 323 -9.88 -40.86 18.89
N GLU A 324 -10.30 -40.68 20.14
CA GLU A 324 -11.32 -39.70 20.53
C GLU A 324 -10.86 -38.26 20.28
N ARG A 325 -9.60 -37.95 20.64
CA ARG A 325 -9.01 -36.63 20.36
C ARG A 325 -8.96 -36.36 18.86
N LEU A 326 -8.48 -37.31 18.06
CA LEU A 326 -8.39 -37.16 16.61
C LEU A 326 -9.77 -36.91 15.98
N GLN A 327 -10.78 -37.69 16.39
CA GLN A 327 -12.14 -37.53 15.89
C GLN A 327 -12.75 -36.17 16.27
N THR A 328 -12.51 -35.72 17.51
CA THR A 328 -12.95 -34.41 17.99
C THR A 328 -12.34 -33.29 17.14
N GLU A 329 -11.02 -33.31 16.93
CA GLU A 329 -10.33 -32.30 16.13
C GLU A 329 -10.82 -32.29 14.67
N LEU A 330 -10.93 -33.46 14.04
CA LEU A 330 -11.42 -33.58 12.66
C LEU A 330 -12.84 -33.01 12.52
N ASN A 331 -13.73 -33.28 13.47
CA ASN A 331 -15.09 -32.74 13.45
C ASN A 331 -15.10 -31.21 13.54
N VAL A 332 -14.26 -30.62 14.39
CA VAL A 332 -14.13 -29.15 14.50
C VAL A 332 -13.58 -28.57 13.19
N ILE A 333 -12.52 -29.16 12.63
CA ILE A 333 -11.92 -28.73 11.36
C ILE A 333 -12.95 -28.78 10.21
N ARG A 334 -13.79 -29.83 10.17
CA ARG A 334 -14.87 -29.96 9.19
C ARG A 334 -15.90 -28.84 9.35
N LYS A 335 -16.37 -28.62 10.58
CA LYS A 335 -17.41 -27.63 10.89
C LYS A 335 -16.95 -26.21 10.56
N MET A 336 -15.67 -25.91 10.78
CA MET A 336 -15.07 -24.60 10.51
C MET A 336 -14.57 -24.43 9.06
N GLY A 337 -14.55 -25.49 8.26
CA GLY A 337 -14.15 -25.43 6.85
C GLY A 337 -12.65 -25.32 6.60
N TYR A 338 -11.80 -25.73 7.56
CA TYR A 338 -10.34 -25.58 7.45
C TYR A 338 -9.62 -26.78 6.83
N ALA A 339 -10.34 -27.77 6.29
CA ALA A 339 -9.70 -28.98 5.75
C ALA A 339 -8.68 -28.69 4.64
N SER A 340 -9.01 -27.80 3.70
CA SER A 340 -8.07 -27.39 2.64
C SER A 340 -6.84 -26.68 3.20
N TYR A 341 -6.99 -25.87 4.25
CA TYR A 341 -5.86 -25.19 4.89
C TYR A 341 -4.85 -26.19 5.46
N PHE A 342 -5.31 -27.19 6.22
CA PHE A 342 -4.43 -28.26 6.72
C PHE A 342 -3.76 -29.04 5.59
N LEU A 343 -4.50 -29.35 4.52
CA LEU A 343 -3.93 -30.07 3.37
C LEU A 343 -2.87 -29.25 2.63
N ILE A 344 -3.07 -27.95 2.45
CA ILE A 344 -2.07 -27.06 1.83
C ILE A 344 -0.78 -27.08 2.65
N VAL A 345 -0.90 -26.94 3.98
CA VAL A 345 0.26 -26.95 4.89
C VAL A 345 0.97 -28.31 4.90
N TRP A 346 0.20 -29.39 5.02
CA TRP A 346 0.71 -30.75 4.92
C TRP A 346 1.49 -30.97 3.62
N ASP A 347 0.95 -30.49 2.51
CA ASP A 347 1.47 -30.74 1.17
C ASP A 347 2.85 -30.12 0.94
N PHE A 348 3.02 -28.83 1.24
CA PHE A 348 4.34 -28.21 1.07
C PHE A 348 5.37 -28.70 2.10
N ILE A 349 4.94 -29.12 3.31
CA ILE A 349 5.82 -29.77 4.29
C ILE A 349 6.26 -31.15 3.79
N ARG A 350 5.34 -31.94 3.25
CA ARG A 350 5.63 -33.25 2.66
C ARG A 350 6.60 -33.10 1.49
N TYR A 351 6.38 -32.12 0.61
CA TYR A 351 7.31 -31.80 -0.47
C TYR A 351 8.72 -31.48 0.06
N ALA A 352 8.81 -30.60 1.07
CA ALA A 352 10.08 -30.22 1.67
C ALA A 352 10.83 -31.45 2.23
N ARG A 353 10.16 -32.27 3.05
CA ARG A 353 10.77 -33.48 3.63
C ARG A 353 11.19 -34.48 2.55
N SER A 354 10.36 -34.70 1.53
CA SER A 354 10.65 -35.66 0.44
C SER A 354 11.84 -35.22 -0.44
N ASN A 355 12.14 -33.91 -0.45
CA ASN A 355 13.26 -33.33 -1.19
C ASN A 355 14.47 -33.00 -0.28
N ASN A 356 14.54 -33.59 0.92
CA ASN A 356 15.61 -33.36 1.90
C ASN A 356 15.79 -31.86 2.26
N ILE A 357 14.69 -31.11 2.35
CA ILE A 357 14.66 -29.74 2.88
C ILE A 357 14.31 -29.83 4.36
N PRO A 358 15.19 -29.40 5.29
CA PRO A 358 14.89 -29.39 6.71
C PRO A 358 13.69 -28.50 7.03
N VAL A 359 12.75 -29.05 7.80
CA VAL A 359 11.57 -28.36 8.33
C VAL A 359 11.68 -28.36 9.85
N GLY A 360 11.40 -27.23 10.50
CA GLY A 360 11.40 -27.15 11.95
C GLY A 360 10.32 -28.03 12.59
N PRO A 361 10.39 -28.29 13.91
CA PRO A 361 9.46 -29.19 14.61
C PRO A 361 8.01 -28.64 14.73
N GLY A 362 7.76 -27.44 14.20
CA GLY A 362 6.53 -26.66 14.35
C GLY A 362 6.60 -25.74 15.58
N ARG A 363 6.03 -24.53 15.48
CA ARG A 363 5.95 -23.57 16.58
C ARG A 363 4.55 -23.03 16.77
N GLY A 364 4.35 -22.29 17.86
CA GLY A 364 3.07 -21.65 18.19
C GLY A 364 2.00 -22.64 18.64
N SER A 365 0.74 -22.26 18.46
CA SER A 365 -0.40 -23.07 18.91
C SER A 365 -0.62 -24.34 18.09
N ALA A 366 -0.10 -24.42 16.86
CA ALA A 366 -0.28 -25.57 15.97
C ALA A 366 0.17 -26.90 16.61
N ALA A 367 1.15 -26.87 17.51
CA ALA A 367 1.64 -28.03 18.27
C ALA A 367 0.61 -28.65 19.22
N GLY A 368 -0.49 -27.96 19.54
CA GLY A 368 -1.59 -28.50 20.34
C GLY A 368 -2.56 -29.42 19.58
N SER A 369 -2.42 -29.54 18.26
CA SER A 369 -3.29 -30.36 17.42
C SER A 369 -2.70 -31.74 17.16
N LEU A 370 -3.46 -32.78 17.50
CA LEU A 370 -3.14 -34.16 17.14
C LEU A 370 -3.23 -34.37 15.62
N VAL A 371 -4.14 -33.67 14.92
CA VAL A 371 -4.19 -33.70 13.45
C VAL A 371 -2.87 -33.19 12.85
N SER A 372 -2.33 -32.07 13.34
CA SER A 372 -1.02 -31.55 12.90
C SER A 372 0.11 -32.56 13.14
N TYR A 373 0.12 -33.23 14.29
CA TYR A 373 1.10 -34.26 14.61
C TYR A 373 1.02 -35.48 13.68
N CYS A 374 -0.20 -35.97 13.39
CA CYS A 374 -0.42 -37.10 12.49
C CYS A 374 0.02 -36.80 11.04
N LEU A 375 -0.09 -35.53 10.61
CA LEU A 375 0.30 -35.07 9.27
C LEU A 375 1.78 -34.71 9.15
N ASP A 376 2.60 -34.89 10.19
CA ASP A 376 4.00 -34.42 10.22
C ASP A 376 4.16 -32.89 10.05
N ILE A 377 3.08 -32.13 10.28
CA ILE A 377 3.11 -30.66 10.37
C ILE A 377 3.86 -30.26 11.65
N THR A 378 3.64 -30.99 12.74
CA THR A 378 4.34 -30.81 14.02
C THR A 378 4.98 -32.13 14.44
N GLU A 379 6.11 -32.07 15.16
CA GLU A 379 6.83 -33.27 15.60
C GLU A 379 6.59 -33.63 17.08
N ILE A 380 5.85 -32.78 17.81
CA ILE A 380 5.57 -32.95 19.23
C ILE A 380 4.23 -33.65 19.43
N ASP A 381 4.21 -34.70 20.26
CA ASP A 381 2.97 -35.38 20.68
C ASP A 381 2.19 -34.49 21.67
N PRO A 382 1.02 -33.95 21.28
CA PRO A 382 0.28 -33.03 22.14
C PRO A 382 -0.28 -33.69 23.39
N LEU A 383 -0.67 -34.97 23.34
CA LEU A 383 -1.27 -35.66 24.48
C LEU A 383 -0.22 -35.99 25.54
N LYS A 384 0.99 -36.37 25.10
CA LYS A 384 2.12 -36.64 26.02
C LYS A 384 2.52 -35.41 26.85
N TYR A 385 2.44 -34.22 26.27
CA TYR A 385 2.86 -32.97 26.91
C TYR A 385 1.69 -32.09 27.38
N GLY A 386 0.44 -32.59 27.33
CA GLY A 386 -0.74 -31.87 27.81
C GLY A 386 -1.07 -30.60 27.01
N LEU A 387 -0.77 -30.59 25.71
CA LEU A 387 -1.05 -29.46 24.82
C LEU A 387 -2.52 -29.46 24.37
N LEU A 388 -3.14 -28.28 24.43
CA LEU A 388 -4.58 -28.10 24.20
C LEU A 388 -4.85 -27.70 22.74
N PHE A 389 -5.83 -28.36 22.11
CA PHE A 389 -6.25 -28.09 20.73
C PHE A 389 -7.04 -26.79 20.67
N GLU A 390 -7.84 -26.51 21.70
CA GLU A 390 -8.71 -25.35 21.80
C GLU A 390 -7.92 -24.03 21.85
N ARG A 391 -6.65 -24.10 22.25
CA ARG A 391 -5.72 -22.97 22.17
C ARG A 391 -5.31 -22.65 20.72
N PHE A 392 -5.35 -23.63 19.84
CA PHE A 392 -5.08 -23.48 18.42
C PHE A 392 -6.34 -23.15 17.64
N LEU A 393 -7.38 -23.96 17.80
CA LEU A 393 -8.62 -23.84 17.07
C LEU A 393 -9.78 -23.96 18.05
N ASN A 394 -10.41 -22.81 18.35
CA ASN A 394 -11.54 -22.76 19.26
C ASN A 394 -12.86 -22.75 18.46
N PRO A 395 -13.76 -23.73 18.65
CA PRO A 395 -15.05 -23.75 17.96
C PRO A 395 -15.99 -22.60 18.36
N GLU A 396 -15.80 -21.98 19.53
CA GLU A 396 -16.60 -20.85 20.02
C GLU A 396 -16.10 -19.50 19.47
N ARG A 397 -14.88 -19.47 18.92
CA ARG A 397 -14.28 -18.27 18.32
C ARG A 397 -13.80 -18.59 16.92
N ILE A 398 -14.54 -18.12 15.91
CA ILE A 398 -14.12 -18.22 14.51
C ILE A 398 -12.94 -17.25 14.30
N SER A 399 -11.73 -17.74 14.52
CA SER A 399 -10.47 -17.09 14.16
C SER A 399 -9.70 -18.00 13.21
N MET A 400 -9.05 -17.41 12.20
CA MET A 400 -8.18 -18.16 11.30
C MET A 400 -7.06 -18.84 12.11
N PRO A 401 -6.88 -20.18 11.99
CA PRO A 401 -5.72 -20.84 12.55
C PRO A 401 -4.46 -20.37 11.81
N ASP A 402 -3.39 -20.12 12.55
CA ASP A 402 -2.09 -19.77 11.99
C ASP A 402 -1.09 -20.89 12.29
N ILE A 403 -0.61 -21.54 11.22
CA ILE A 403 0.42 -22.58 11.27
C ILE A 403 1.72 -21.98 10.75
N ASP A 404 2.54 -21.54 11.70
CA ASP A 404 3.90 -21.11 11.44
C ASP A 404 4.81 -22.32 11.14
N VAL A 405 5.37 -22.35 9.92
CA VAL A 405 6.29 -23.40 9.49
C VAL A 405 7.67 -22.81 9.24
N ASP A 406 8.67 -23.42 9.87
CA ASP A 406 10.07 -23.05 9.70
C ASP A 406 10.74 -23.91 8.61
N PHE A 407 11.35 -23.25 7.63
CA PHE A 407 12.16 -23.89 6.60
C PHE A 407 13.61 -23.44 6.71
N CYS A 408 14.54 -24.32 6.33
CA CYS A 408 15.93 -23.94 6.15
C CYS A 408 16.04 -22.72 5.21
N GLN A 409 16.73 -21.66 5.67
CA GLN A 409 16.85 -20.39 4.96
C GLN A 409 17.36 -20.57 3.53
N ASP A 410 18.36 -21.43 3.33
CA ASP A 410 19.04 -21.65 2.04
C ASP A 410 18.14 -22.33 1.01
N ARG A 411 17.15 -23.11 1.45
CA ARG A 411 16.27 -23.90 0.58
C ARG A 411 14.80 -23.51 0.64
N ARG A 412 14.45 -22.44 1.35
CA ARG A 412 13.07 -21.92 1.40
C ARG A 412 12.55 -21.52 0.01
N GLY A 413 13.44 -21.11 -0.89
CA GLY A 413 13.10 -20.73 -2.27
C GLY A 413 12.52 -21.90 -3.09
N ASP A 414 12.97 -23.13 -2.84
CA ASP A 414 12.47 -24.32 -3.50
C ASP A 414 11.02 -24.60 -3.11
N VAL A 415 10.69 -24.42 -1.82
CA VAL A 415 9.33 -24.59 -1.30
C VAL A 415 8.40 -23.51 -1.87
N ILE A 416 8.85 -22.25 -1.93
CA ILE A 416 8.09 -21.16 -2.56
C ILE A 416 7.84 -21.44 -4.05
N SER A 417 8.84 -21.96 -4.77
CA SER A 417 8.70 -22.33 -6.19
C SER A 417 7.68 -23.46 -6.36
N TYR A 418 7.74 -24.49 -5.53
CA TYR A 418 6.76 -25.58 -5.51
C TYR A 418 5.33 -25.07 -5.29
N VAL A 419 5.13 -24.22 -4.29
CA VAL A 419 3.81 -23.63 -3.99
C VAL A 419 3.35 -22.78 -5.18
N SER A 420 4.22 -21.98 -5.78
CA SER A 420 3.91 -21.18 -6.98
C SER A 420 3.51 -22.05 -8.17
N ASP A 421 4.21 -23.15 -8.45
CA ASP A 421 3.91 -24.03 -9.57
C ASP A 421 2.61 -24.83 -9.34
N LYS A 422 2.34 -25.25 -8.09
CA LYS A 422 1.16 -26.04 -7.75
C LYS A 422 -0.13 -25.22 -7.65
N TYR A 423 -0.07 -24.06 -7.01
CA TYR A 423 -1.25 -23.21 -6.77
C TYR A 423 -1.43 -22.11 -7.81
N GLY A 424 -0.45 -21.94 -8.70
CA GLY A 424 -0.45 -20.97 -9.79
C GLY A 424 0.37 -19.72 -9.44
N LYS A 425 1.24 -19.32 -10.36
CA LYS A 425 2.16 -18.19 -10.19
C LYS A 425 1.44 -16.85 -9.92
N GLU A 426 0.23 -16.70 -10.45
CA GLU A 426 -0.62 -15.52 -10.24
C GLU A 426 -1.36 -15.50 -8.89
N HIS A 427 -1.28 -16.58 -8.10
CA HIS A 427 -1.97 -16.71 -6.81
C HIS A 427 -1.00 -16.76 -5.62
N VAL A 428 0.31 -16.68 -5.87
CA VAL A 428 1.36 -16.81 -4.85
C VAL A 428 2.28 -15.59 -4.91
N ALA A 429 2.36 -14.87 -3.80
CA ALA A 429 3.24 -13.71 -3.65
C ALA A 429 3.83 -13.68 -2.23
N GLN A 430 4.97 -13.01 -2.08
CA GLN A 430 5.54 -12.72 -0.76
C GLN A 430 4.91 -11.44 -0.19
N ILE A 431 4.85 -11.36 1.13
CA ILE A 431 4.34 -10.17 1.83
C ILE A 431 5.49 -9.17 1.98
N ILE A 432 5.26 -7.93 1.52
CA ILE A 432 6.22 -6.83 1.67
C ILE A 432 6.38 -6.43 3.15
N THR A 433 7.57 -6.00 3.54
CA THR A 433 7.83 -5.35 4.83
C THR A 433 8.35 -3.94 4.58
N PHE A 434 7.75 -2.94 5.23
CA PHE A 434 8.20 -1.55 5.13
C PHE A 434 9.17 -1.23 6.27
N GLY A 435 10.39 -0.81 5.90
CA GLY A 435 11.33 -0.24 6.86
C GLY A 435 10.92 1.19 7.19
N THR A 436 10.81 1.51 8.49
CA THR A 436 10.59 2.89 8.96
C THR A 436 11.92 3.48 9.46
N MET A 437 12.06 4.80 9.37
CA MET A 437 13.21 5.49 9.95
C MET A 437 13.11 5.45 11.47
N ALA A 438 13.80 4.50 12.10
CA ALA A 438 13.93 4.45 13.55
C ALA A 438 14.64 5.72 14.08
N ALA A 439 14.42 6.10 15.34
CA ALA A 439 14.92 7.36 15.91
C ALA A 439 16.40 7.65 15.62
N LYS A 440 17.28 6.66 15.79
CA LYS A 440 18.73 6.80 15.48
C LYS A 440 19.01 7.01 13.99
N ALA A 441 18.30 6.29 13.13
CA ALA A 441 18.45 6.42 11.68
C ALA A 441 17.95 7.79 11.21
N ALA A 442 16.79 8.24 11.70
CA ALA A 442 16.24 9.55 11.40
C ALA A 442 17.22 10.69 11.76
N ILE A 443 17.82 10.67 12.97
CA ILE A 443 18.83 11.66 13.38
C ILE A 443 20.03 11.65 12.41
N ARG A 444 20.54 10.47 12.06
CA ARG A 444 21.68 10.32 11.15
C ARG A 444 21.38 10.78 9.72
N ASP A 445 20.21 10.45 9.20
CA ASP A 445 19.81 10.80 7.84
C ASP A 445 19.53 12.30 7.71
N VAL A 446 18.87 12.91 8.70
CA VAL A 446 18.68 14.37 8.76
C VAL A 446 20.02 15.09 8.89
N GLY A 447 20.90 14.65 9.80
CA GLY A 447 22.23 15.26 9.95
C GLY A 447 23.06 15.19 8.67
N ARG A 448 23.00 14.06 7.94
CA ARG A 448 23.64 13.93 6.62
C ARG A 448 23.05 14.90 5.60
N ALA A 449 21.73 15.00 5.49
CA ALA A 449 21.08 15.91 4.56
C ALA A 449 21.37 17.39 4.88
N MET A 450 21.56 17.72 6.16
CA MET A 450 21.96 19.05 6.61
C MET A 450 23.46 19.36 6.46
N ASP A 451 24.25 18.40 5.97
CA ASP A 451 25.71 18.52 5.84
C ASP A 451 26.43 18.75 7.18
N ILE A 452 25.99 18.07 8.23
CA ILE A 452 26.63 18.04 9.55
C ILE A 452 27.64 16.88 9.59
N PRO A 453 28.87 17.06 10.14
CA PRO A 453 29.86 16.00 10.23
C PRO A 453 29.31 14.74 10.92
N TYR A 454 29.55 13.56 10.32
CA TYR A 454 29.06 12.28 10.83
C TYR A 454 29.40 12.04 12.31
N ALA A 455 30.61 12.43 12.73
CA ALA A 455 31.06 12.26 14.11
C ALA A 455 30.23 13.07 15.13
N GLU A 456 29.68 14.22 14.75
CA GLU A 456 28.82 15.04 15.60
C GLU A 456 27.42 14.41 15.68
N VAL A 457 26.86 14.04 14.52
CA VAL A 457 25.54 13.42 14.45
C VAL A 457 25.51 12.06 15.15
N ASP A 458 26.57 11.26 15.03
CA ASP A 458 26.66 9.95 15.67
C ASP A 458 26.78 10.04 17.20
N LYS A 459 27.39 11.11 17.74
CA LYS A 459 27.37 11.39 19.18
C LYS A 459 25.94 11.55 19.68
N ILE A 460 25.14 12.38 19.00
CA ILE A 460 23.72 12.60 19.36
C ILE A 460 22.92 11.31 19.19
N ALA A 461 23.08 10.60 18.07
CA ALA A 461 22.35 9.37 17.80
C ALA A 461 22.65 8.25 18.81
N LYS A 462 23.86 8.21 19.38
CA LYS A 462 24.23 7.23 20.42
C LYS A 462 23.56 7.48 21.77
N LEU A 463 23.17 8.72 22.06
CA LEU A 463 22.43 9.07 23.29
C LEU A 463 21.01 8.51 23.28
N VAL A 464 20.44 8.20 22.12
CA VAL A 464 19.11 7.56 22.05
C VAL A 464 19.19 6.15 22.69
N PRO A 465 18.36 5.83 23.70
CA PRO A 465 18.37 4.52 24.34
C PRO A 465 18.07 3.36 23.38
N ASN A 466 18.67 2.19 23.62
CA ASN A 466 18.39 0.97 22.86
C ASN A 466 17.12 0.29 23.38
N GLN A 467 15.97 0.91 23.12
CA GLN A 467 14.64 0.36 23.44
C GLN A 467 13.85 0.10 22.16
N LEU A 468 13.08 -0.99 22.16
CA LEU A 468 12.27 -1.37 21.01
C LEU A 468 11.19 -0.31 20.77
N LYS A 469 11.12 0.24 19.55
CA LYS A 469 10.15 1.27 19.12
C LYS A 469 10.23 2.62 19.87
N ILE A 470 11.40 2.98 20.43
CA ILE A 470 11.59 4.29 21.06
C ILE A 470 11.38 5.44 20.07
N THR A 471 10.68 6.50 20.51
CA THR A 471 10.51 7.75 19.77
C THR A 471 11.55 8.78 20.19
N ILE A 472 11.78 9.81 19.36
CA ILE A 472 12.71 10.90 19.73
C ILE A 472 12.20 11.67 20.96
N GLU A 473 10.89 11.92 21.05
CA GLU A 473 10.27 12.56 22.21
C GLU A 473 10.47 11.77 23.50
N GLU A 474 10.32 10.45 23.43
CA GLU A 474 10.54 9.55 24.57
C GLU A 474 12.03 9.47 24.93
N ALA A 475 12.92 9.43 23.94
CA ALA A 475 14.37 9.49 24.17
C ALA A 475 14.80 10.78 24.88
N LEU A 476 14.24 11.94 24.49
CA LEU A 476 14.49 13.22 25.17
C LEU A 476 13.99 13.23 26.62
N ARG A 477 12.96 12.46 26.95
CA ARG A 477 12.47 12.34 28.34
C ARG A 477 13.32 11.39 29.18
N LEU A 478 13.90 10.36 28.58
CA LEU A 478 14.64 9.31 29.27
C LEU A 478 16.13 9.61 29.44
N GLU A 479 16.75 10.33 28.50
CA GLU A 479 18.19 10.63 28.52
C GLU A 479 18.45 12.13 28.76
N PRO A 480 18.84 12.53 29.97
CA PRO A 480 19.10 13.93 30.31
C PRO A 480 20.18 14.58 29.44
N GLN A 481 21.21 13.84 29.00
CA GLN A 481 22.26 14.39 28.14
C GLN A 481 21.73 14.73 26.75
N LEU A 482 20.81 13.91 26.21
CA LEU A 482 20.15 14.17 24.94
C LEU A 482 19.25 15.40 25.05
N LYS A 483 18.53 15.54 26.17
CA LYS A 483 17.71 16.72 26.45
C LYS A 483 18.56 17.99 26.57
N GLN A 484 19.66 17.91 27.30
CA GLN A 484 20.59 19.03 27.44
C GLN A 484 21.14 19.46 26.08
N ALA A 485 21.60 18.51 25.27
CA ALA A 485 22.10 18.80 23.92
C ALA A 485 21.04 19.45 23.02
N TYR A 486 19.77 19.03 23.13
CA TYR A 486 18.65 19.62 22.39
C TYR A 486 18.28 21.04 22.84
N ASP A 487 18.50 21.38 24.12
CA ASP A 487 18.15 22.70 24.67
C ASP A 487 19.29 23.72 24.55
N SER A 488 20.55 23.27 24.41
CA SER A 488 21.75 24.11 24.44
C SER A 488 22.38 24.44 23.09
N ASP A 489 21.99 23.72 22.04
CA ASP A 489 22.56 23.74 20.67
C ASP A 489 21.39 23.81 19.67
#